data_AF-A0A9N9PA69-F1
#
_entry.id   AF-A0A9N9PA69-F1
#
_cell.length_a   1.000
_cell.length_b   1.000
_cell.length_c   1.000
_cell.angle_alpha   90.00
_cell.angle_beta   90.00
_cell.angle_gamma   90.00
#
_symmetry.space_group_name_H-M   'P 1'
#
loop_
_entity.id
_entity.type
_entity.pdbx_description
1 polymer ?
#
loop_
_entity_poly.entity_id
_entity_poly.type
_entity_poly.pdbx_seq_one_letter_code
_entity_poly.pdbx_strand_id
1 'polypeptide(L)' 'LGRATEIGFLYDATRDIFCGSSIFKKEPPSNIIRTIDTPHTDLKYEYEDSYKEKFSMLDVEAQLKI' A
#
# COMPACT_ATOMS: atom_id res chain seq x y z
N LEU A 1 -1.49 6.22 3.01
CA LEU A 1 -2.27 5.00 2.64
C LEU A 1 -3.36 5.35 1.62
N GLY A 2 -3.86 4.39 0.84
CA GLY A 2 -4.93 4.61 -0.15
C GLY A 2 -4.49 5.22 -1.50
N ARG A 3 -3.19 5.34 -1.74
CA ARG A 3 -2.63 5.82 -3.02
C ARG A 3 -2.49 4.65 -3.98
N ALA A 4 -2.92 4.81 -5.23
CA ALA A 4 -2.66 3.84 -6.29
C ALA A 4 -1.20 3.94 -6.76
N THR A 5 -0.60 2.80 -7.10
CA THR A 5 0.74 2.70 -7.71
C THR A 5 0.77 1.56 -8.70
N GLU A 6 1.73 1.59 -9.62
CA GLU A 6 2.01 0.51 -10.55
C GLU A 6 3.25 -0.28 -10.12
N ILE A 7 3.37 -1.51 -10.61
CA ILE A 7 4.52 -2.36 -10.34
C ILE A 7 5.78 -1.73 -10.94
N GLY A 8 6.87 -1.75 -10.18
CA GLY A 8 8.17 -1.22 -10.60
C GLY A 8 8.40 0.26 -10.27
N PHE A 9 7.40 0.96 -9.74
CA PHE A 9 7.57 2.33 -9.24
C PHE A 9 8.50 2.36 -8.03
N LEU A 10 9.40 3.34 -8.03
CA LEU A 10 10.32 3.57 -6.93
C LEU A 10 9.61 4.29 -5.77
N TYR A 11 9.90 3.87 -4.56
CA TYR A 11 9.33 4.42 -3.33
C TYR A 11 10.44 4.98 -2.43
N ASP A 12 10.26 6.22 -1.99
CA ASP A 12 11.11 6.87 -0.99
C ASP A 12 10.51 6.66 0.40
N ALA A 13 11.12 5.76 1.17
CA ALA A 13 10.70 5.43 2.53
C ALA A 13 10.90 6.58 3.53
N THR A 14 11.76 7.56 3.24
CA THR A 14 12.01 8.68 4.15
C THR A 14 10.93 9.75 4.07
N ARG A 15 10.28 9.85 2.91
CA ARG A 15 9.25 10.85 2.61
C ARG A 15 7.86 10.24 2.46
N ASP A 16 7.76 8.91 2.50
CA ASP A 16 6.55 8.16 2.22
C ASP A 16 5.89 8.58 0.88
N ILE A 17 6.68 8.69 -0.19
CA ILE A 17 6.20 9.08 -1.53
C ILE A 17 6.72 8.15 -2.62
N PHE A 18 5.91 7.98 -3.67
CA PHE A 18 6.37 7.36 -4.91
C PHE A 18 7.12 8.41 -5.74
N CYS A 19 8.28 8.05 -6.26
CA CYS A 19 9.20 8.98 -6.94
C CYS A 19 8.78 9.32 -8.39
N GLY A 20 7.62 8.82 -8.85
CA GLY A 20 7.16 8.98 -10.24
C GLY A 20 8.06 8.31 -11.30
N SER A 21 9.07 7.56 -10.85
CA SER A 21 10.03 6.85 -11.69
C SER A 21 9.82 5.35 -11.54
N SER A 22 9.94 4.61 -12.65
CA SER A 22 9.81 3.15 -12.67
C SER A 22 11.12 2.50 -13.14
N ILE A 23 11.42 1.33 -12.60
CA ILE A 23 12.51 0.47 -13.11
C ILE A 23 12.19 -0.09 -14.50
N PHE A 24 10.92 -0.07 -14.90
CA PHE A 24 10.50 -0.48 -16.23
C PHE A 24 10.52 0.70 -17.19
N LYS A 25 11.05 0.48 -18.40
CA LYS A 25 11.03 1.49 -19.48
C LYS A 25 9.65 1.71 -20.08
N LYS A 26 8.76 0.72 -19.92
CA LYS A 26 7.37 0.70 -20.38
C LYS A 26 6.61 -0.30 -19.51
N GLU A 27 5.28 -0.20 -19.49
CA GLU A 27 4.44 -1.17 -18.80
C GLU A 27 4.77 -2.60 -19.27
N PRO A 28 5.07 -3.54 -18.33
CA PRO A 28 5.37 -4.91 -18.69
C PRO A 28 4.11 -5.58 -19.27
N PRO A 29 4.25 -6.41 -20.31
CA PRO A 29 3.10 -7.12 -20.85
C PRO A 29 2.51 -8.08 -19.82
N SER A 30 1.18 -8.20 -19.82
CA SER A 30 0.38 -8.86 -18.80
C SER A 30 0.69 -10.35 -18.61
N ASN A 31 1.33 -10.99 -19.59
CA ASN A 31 1.73 -12.39 -19.55
C ASN A 31 3.04 -12.67 -18.78
N ILE A 32 3.79 -11.63 -18.38
CA ILE A 32 5.05 -11.79 -17.64
C ILE A 32 4.80 -11.83 -16.13
N ILE A 33 3.73 -11.19 -15.66
CA ILE A 33 3.39 -11.11 -14.24
C ILE A 33 2.32 -12.16 -13.94
N ARG A 34 2.64 -13.09 -13.03
CA ARG A 34 1.66 -14.05 -12.53
C ARG A 34 0.84 -13.39 -11.43
N THR A 35 -0.45 -13.23 -11.65
CA THR A 35 -1.41 -12.75 -10.65
C THR A 35 -2.15 -13.93 -10.02
N ILE A 36 -2.58 -13.76 -8.78
CA ILE A 36 -3.44 -14.71 -8.06
C ILE A 36 -4.57 -13.90 -7.45
N ASP A 37 -5.79 -14.41 -7.54
CA ASP A 37 -6.94 -13.80 -6.90
C ASP A 37 -6.98 -14.20 -5.42
N THR A 38 -6.97 -13.20 -4.53
CA THR A 38 -7.05 -13.39 -3.08
C THR A 38 -8.23 -12.62 -2.50
N PRO A 39 -9.48 -13.06 -2.73
CA PRO A 39 -10.65 -12.39 -2.18
C PRO A 39 -10.68 -12.52 -0.66
N HIS A 40 -10.89 -11.40 0.03
CA HIS A 40 -11.01 -11.36 1.49
C HIS A 40 -11.95 -10.22 1.90
N THR A 41 -12.79 -10.48 2.90
CA THR A 41 -13.72 -9.50 3.46
C THR A 41 -13.62 -9.57 4.97
N ASP A 42 -13.40 -8.43 5.63
CA ASP A 42 -13.37 -8.29 7.07
C ASP A 42 -14.19 -7.07 7.51
N LEU A 43 -14.79 -7.13 8.69
CA LEU A 43 -15.65 -6.11 9.28
C LEU A 43 -15.15 -5.81 10.68
N LYS A 44 -14.62 -4.60 10.90
CA LYS A 44 -14.09 -4.13 12.18
C LYS A 44 -14.86 -2.90 12.66
N TYR A 45 -15.01 -2.75 13.98
CA TYR A 45 -15.69 -1.62 14.62
C TYR A 45 -14.75 -0.97 15.64
N GLU A 46 -14.72 0.36 15.68
CA GLU A 46 -13.97 1.16 16.64
C GLU A 46 -14.93 1.84 17.59
N TYR A 47 -14.46 2.09 18.81
CA TYR A 47 -15.25 2.75 19.85
C TYR A 47 -14.71 4.15 20.13
N GLU A 48 -13.39 4.34 20.03
CA GLU A 48 -12.72 5.61 20.27
C GLU A 48 -12.09 6.15 18.99
N ASP A 49 -12.25 7.45 18.75
CA ASP A 49 -11.62 8.15 17.62
C ASP A 49 -10.13 8.47 17.88
N SER A 50 -9.37 7.49 18.35
CA SER A 50 -7.95 7.66 18.71
C SER A 50 -7.02 7.24 17.57
N TYR A 51 -5.86 7.91 17.44
CA TYR A 51 -4.83 7.50 16.47
C TYR A 51 -4.40 6.04 16.66
N LYS A 52 -4.38 5.56 17.91
CA LYS A 52 -4.03 4.17 18.22
C LYS A 52 -5.05 3.19 17.65
N GLU A 53 -6.34 3.44 17.83
CA GLU A 53 -7.40 2.58 17.27
C GLU A 53 -7.39 2.62 15.75
N LYS A 54 -7.31 3.80 15.14
CA LYS A 54 -7.20 3.96 13.67
C LYS A 54 -6.03 3.21 13.07
N PHE A 55 -4.83 3.35 13.64
CA PHE A 55 -3.66 2.64 13.16
C PHE A 55 -3.78 1.12 13.35
N SER A 56 -4.45 0.67 14.41
CA SER A 56 -4.70 -0.75 14.63
C SER A 56 -5.73 -1.31 13.64
N MET A 57 -6.78 -0.56 13.33
CA MET A 57 -7.82 -0.97 12.37
C MET A 57 -7.28 -1.15 10.96
N LEU A 58 -6.47 -0.17 10.53
CA LEU A 58 -5.86 -0.12 9.21
C LEU A 58 -4.57 -0.94 9.10
N ASP A 59 -4.21 -1.67 10.15
CA ASP A 59 -2.98 -2.48 10.24
C ASP A 59 -1.72 -1.70 9.83
N VAL A 60 -1.61 -0.47 10.32
CA VAL A 60 -0.47 0.40 10.02
C VAL A 60 0.72 -0.07 10.82
N GLU A 61 1.79 -0.46 10.13
CA GLU A 61 3.05 -0.84 10.77
C GLU A 61 3.73 0.36 11.45
N ALA A 62 4.58 0.09 12.45
CA ALA A 62 5.27 1.13 13.23
C ALA A 62 6.08 2.12 12.37
N GLN A 63 6.64 1.65 11.24
CA GLN A 63 7.43 2.45 10.31
C GLN A 63 6.59 3.52 9.60
N LEU A 64 5.26 3.36 9.56
CA LEU A 64 4.30 4.25 8.92
C LEU A 64 3.49 5.10 9.93
N LYS A 65 3.73 4.96 11.24
CA LYS A 65 2.99 5.69 12.29
C LYS A 65 3.55 7.07 12.62
N ILE A 66 4.54 7.53 11.85
CA ILE A 66 5.37 8.71 12.15
C ILE A 66 4.79 9.95 11.48
#